data_AF-A0A822GK16-F1
#
_entry.id   AF-A0A822GK16-F1
#
_cell.length_a   1.000
_cell.length_b   1.000
_cell.length_c   1.000
_cell.angle_alpha   90.00
_cell.angle_beta   90.00
_cell.angle_gamma   90.00
#
_symmetry.space_group_name_H-M   'P 1'
#
loop_
_entity.id
_entity.type
_entity.pdbx_description
1 polymer ?
#
loop_
_entity_poly.entity_id
_entity_poly.type
_entity_poly.pdbx_seq_one_letter_code
_entity_poly.pdbx_strand_id
1 'polypeptide(L)'
;MSTLFIDGLPYNPVNGEGVFTLTTFLCGPQARGTVRLSSKDPTSKPIIDHDYLNNDLDVAVLAEGCRMGHEIITKGRGTKDII
;
A
#
# COMPACT_ATOMS: atom_id res chain seq x y z
N MET A 1 -9.96 24.14 4.73
CA MET A 1 -8.66 23.52 5.00
C MET A 1 -8.89 22.01 5.05
N SER A 2 -8.63 21.31 3.95
CA SER A 2 -8.96 19.89 3.79
C SER A 2 -7.87 19.02 4.39
N THR A 3 -8.17 18.34 5.50
CA THR A 3 -7.32 17.28 6.06
C THR A 3 -7.37 16.08 5.11
N LEU A 4 -6.21 15.66 4.60
CA LEU A 4 -6.10 14.39 3.90
C LEU A 4 -5.89 13.28 4.95
N PHE A 5 -6.78 12.30 4.98
CA PHE A 5 -6.61 11.11 5.82
C PHE A 5 -5.84 10.08 5.01
N ILE A 6 -4.57 9.85 5.35
CA ILE A 6 -3.77 8.73 4.85
C ILE A 6 -3.84 7.65 5.93
N ASP A 7 -4.45 6.50 5.62
CA ASP A 7 -4.50 5.32 6.50
C ASP A 7 -5.03 5.59 7.93
N GLY A 8 -5.93 6.58 8.07
CA GLY A 8 -6.54 6.95 9.35
C GLY A 8 -5.71 7.89 10.22
N LEU A 9 -4.54 8.33 9.75
CA LEU A 9 -3.71 9.33 10.43
C LEU A 9 -4.04 10.74 9.89
N PRO A 10 -4.19 11.74 10.78
CA PRO A 10 -4.33 13.12 10.34
C PRO A 10 -3.00 13.60 9.75
N TYR A 11 -2.94 13.78 8.44
CA TYR A 11 -1.81 14.40 7.79
C TYR A 11 -2.13 15.86 7.50
N ASN A 12 -1.36 16.77 8.11
CA ASN A 12 -1.47 18.19 7.85
C ASN A 12 -0.31 18.60 6.92
N PRO A 13 -0.59 19.09 5.70
CA PRO A 13 0.45 19.57 4.81
C PRO A 13 1.28 20.65 5.48
N VAL A 14 2.59 20.52 5.39
CA VAL A 14 3.49 21.61 5.79
C VAL A 14 3.22 22.80 4.86
N ASN A 15 3.15 24.01 5.43
CA ASN A 15 3.00 25.27 4.69
C ASN A 15 1.73 25.45 3.83
N GLY A 16 0.68 24.64 4.02
CA GLY A 16 -0.56 24.77 3.24
C GLY A 16 -0.45 24.32 1.78
N GLU A 17 0.59 23.54 1.47
CA GLU A 17 0.79 22.93 0.16
C GLU A 17 -0.26 21.85 -0.14
N GLY A 18 -0.54 21.61 -1.42
CA GLY A 18 -1.37 20.50 -1.87
C GLY A 18 -0.61 19.18 -1.74
N VAL A 19 -1.28 18.12 -1.29
CA VAL A 19 -0.66 16.81 -1.09
C VAL A 19 -1.45 15.73 -1.80
N PHE A 20 -0.76 14.72 -2.32
CA PHE A 20 -1.36 13.55 -2.94
C PHE A 20 -0.61 12.30 -2.51
N THR A 21 -1.19 11.13 -2.75
CA THR A 21 -0.57 9.85 -2.41
C THR A 21 -0.68 8.90 -3.58
N LEU A 22 0.41 8.18 -3.84
CA LEU A 22 0.47 7.10 -4.81
C LEU A 22 0.69 5.80 -4.06
N THR A 23 -0.30 4.91 -4.12
CA THR A 23 -0.23 3.59 -3.50
C THR A 23 0.02 2.54 -4.57
N THR A 24 1.06 1.73 -4.39
CA THR A 24 1.35 0.59 -5.26
C THR A 24 0.69 -0.67 -4.68
N PHE A 25 -0.08 -1.39 -5.50
CA PHE A 25 -0.76 -2.63 -5.10
C PHE A 25 -0.32 -3.79 -5.98
N LEU A 26 0.05 -4.92 -5.36
CA LEU A 26 0.47 -6.12 -6.09
C LEU A 26 -0.76 -6.97 -6.46
N CYS A 27 -1.08 -7.02 -7.75
CA CYS A 27 -2.15 -7.86 -8.28
C CYS A 27 -1.61 -9.27 -8.57
N GLY A 28 -2.24 -10.29 -7.97
CA GLY A 28 -1.84 -11.69 -8.17
C GLY A 28 -0.53 -12.08 -7.49
N PRO A 29 -0.37 -11.81 -6.18
CA PRO A 29 0.81 -12.27 -5.44
C PRO A 29 0.93 -13.81 -5.51
N GLN A 30 2.15 -14.32 -5.46
CA GLN A 30 2.45 -15.75 -5.39
C GLN A 30 2.37 -16.28 -3.96
N ALA A 31 2.63 -15.44 -2.95
CA ALA A 31 2.49 -15.77 -1.55
C ALA A 31 1.06 -16.26 -1.21
N ARG A 32 0.94 -17.21 -0.28
CA ARG A 32 -0.32 -17.84 0.10
C ARG A 32 -0.47 -17.89 1.60
N GLY A 33 -1.36 -17.06 2.12
CA GLY A 33 -1.75 -17.07 3.52
C GLY A 33 -2.67 -18.24 3.91
N THR A 34 -3.04 -18.28 5.19
CA THR A 34 -3.96 -19.27 5.75
C THR A 34 -5.07 -18.62 6.56
N VAL A 35 -6.22 -19.30 6.63
CA VAL A 35 -7.32 -18.96 7.53
C VAL A 35 -7.68 -20.20 8.33
N ARG A 36 -7.69 -20.09 9.65
CA ARG A 36 -7.99 -21.21 10.56
C ARG A 36 -9.03 -20.79 11.59
N LEU A 37 -9.88 -21.75 11.98
CA LEU A 37 -10.77 -21.55 13.11
C LEU A 37 -9.92 -21.39 14.39
N SER A 38 -10.24 -20.37 15.18
CA SER A 38 -9.62 -20.17 16.50
C SER A 38 -10.25 -21.07 17.57
N SER A 39 -11.52 -21.45 17.39
CA SER A 39 -12.28 -22.27 18.33
C SER A 39 -13.43 -23.00 17.61
N LYS A 40 -14.23 -23.77 18.36
CA LYS A 40 -15.47 -24.40 17.87
C LYS A 40 -16.69 -23.47 17.91
N ASP A 41 -16.58 -22.31 18.58
CA ASP A 41 -17.67 -21.35 18.68
C ASP A 41 -17.76 -20.52 17.39
N PRO A 42 -18.92 -20.48 16.71
CA PRO A 42 -19.08 -19.77 15.43
C PRO A 42 -18.98 -18.24 15.58
N THR A 43 -19.07 -17.68 16.79
CA THR A 43 -18.91 -16.24 17.02
C THR A 43 -17.45 -15.82 17.23
N SER A 44 -16.55 -16.80 17.44
CA SER A 44 -15.12 -16.56 17.59
C SER A 44 -14.49 -16.12 16.27
N LYS A 45 -13.68 -15.05 16.32
CA LYS A 45 -12.96 -14.56 15.14
C LYS A 45 -11.92 -15.59 14.67
N PRO A 46 -11.78 -15.85 13.36
CA PRO A 46 -10.77 -16.75 12.86
C PRO A 46 -9.37 -16.17 13.02
N ILE A 47 -8.36 -17.04 12.97
CA ILE A 47 -6.96 -16.65 12.85
C ILE A 47 -6.68 -16.48 11.35
N ILE A 48 -6.25 -15.29 10.96
CA ILE A 48 -5.92 -14.95 9.58
C ILE A 48 -4.44 -14.59 9.54
N ASP A 49 -3.70 -15.31 8.72
CA ASP A 49 -2.32 -15.00 8.40
C ASP A 49 -2.21 -14.82 6.88
N HIS A 50 -1.80 -13.65 6.44
CA HIS A 50 -1.70 -13.34 5.02
C HIS A 50 -0.41 -13.86 4.39
N ASP A 51 0.62 -14.12 5.20
CA ASP A 51 1.94 -14.54 4.74
C ASP A 51 2.48 -13.60 3.63
N TYR A 52 2.20 -12.31 3.74
CA TYR A 52 2.58 -11.33 2.72
C TYR A 52 4.09 -11.29 2.55
N LEU A 53 4.52 -11.19 1.28
CA LEU A 53 5.92 -11.05 0.90
C LEU A 53 6.80 -12.25 1.24
N ASN A 54 6.21 -13.42 1.53
CA ASN A 54 6.95 -14.68 1.71
C ASN A 54 7.44 -15.31 0.37
N ASN A 55 7.28 -14.60 -0.75
CA ASN A 55 7.81 -14.99 -2.04
C ASN A 55 8.70 -13.88 -2.59
N ASP A 56 9.94 -14.22 -2.93
CA ASP A 56 10.92 -13.25 -3.43
C ASP A 56 10.47 -12.53 -4.71
N LEU A 57 9.68 -13.17 -5.56
CA LEU A 57 9.13 -12.56 -6.78
C LEU A 57 8.13 -11.45 -6.43
N ASP A 58 7.28 -11.67 -5.41
CA ASP A 58 6.30 -10.66 -4.98
C ASP A 58 7.02 -9.41 -4.45
N VAL A 59 8.10 -9.61 -3.70
CA VAL A 59 8.96 -8.53 -3.21
C VAL A 59 9.59 -7.76 -4.38
N ALA A 60 10.20 -8.48 -5.32
CA ALA A 60 10.88 -7.87 -6.46
C ALA A 60 9.92 -7.08 -7.35
N VAL A 61 8.75 -7.64 -7.68
CA VAL A 61 7.74 -6.99 -8.51
C VAL A 61 7.15 -5.77 -7.81
N LEU A 62 6.86 -5.86 -6.51
CA LEU A 62 6.34 -4.73 -5.76
C LEU A 62 7.36 -3.59 -5.64
N ALA A 63 8.65 -3.92 -5.43
CA ALA A 63 9.74 -2.95 -5.40
C ALA A 63 9.89 -2.21 -6.75
N GLU A 64 9.83 -2.94 -7.87
CA GLU A 64 9.85 -2.33 -9.20
C GLU A 64 8.61 -1.48 -9.47
N GLY A 65 7.44 -1.88 -8.98
CA GLY A 65 6.23 -1.07 -9.03
C GLY A 65 6.38 0.26 -8.29
N CYS A 66 6.97 0.25 -7.10
CA CYS A 66 7.28 1.45 -6.33
C CYS A 66 8.28 2.35 -7.07
N ARG A 67 9.34 1.77 -7.65
CA ARG A 67 10.32 2.51 -8.45
C ARG A 67 9.65 3.18 -9.65
N MET A 68 8.82 2.44 -10.39
CA MET A 68 8.06 2.98 -11.51
C MET A 68 7.12 4.11 -11.08
N GLY A 69 6.41 3.95 -9.97
CA GLY A 69 5.55 5.00 -9.41
C GLY A 69 6.31 6.29 -9.10
N HIS A 70 7.49 6.15 -8.47
CA HIS A 70 8.39 7.27 -8.22
C HIS A 70 8.85 7.96 -9.51
N GLU A 71 9.18 7.19 -10.56
CA GLU A 71 9.57 7.75 -11.85
C GLU A 71 8.42 8.48 -12.56
N ILE A 72 7.20 7.95 -12.50
CA ILE A 72 6.01 8.62 -13.04
C ILE A 72 5.84 9.99 -12.39
N ILE A 73 6.01 10.08 -11.07
CA ILE A 73 5.86 11.35 -10.33
C ILE A 73 6.99 12.32 -10.66
N THR A 74 8.25 11.89 -10.56
CA THR A 74 9.41 12.79 -10.64
C THR A 74 9.82 13.14 -12.07
N LYS A 75 9.52 12.28 -13.04
CA LYS A 75 9.94 12.47 -14.44
C LYS A 75 8.74 12.66 -15.39
N GLY A 76 7.51 12.44 -14.92
CA GLY A 76 6.30 12.55 -15.71
C GLY A 76 6.09 13.95 -16.25
N ARG A 77 5.72 14.06 -17.53
CA ARG A 77 5.52 15.35 -18.21
C ARG A 77 4.55 16.30 -17.49
N GLY A 78 3.57 15.76 -16.76
CA GLY A 78 2.57 16.55 -16.04
C GLY A 78 2.93 16.90 -14.60
N THR A 79 3.93 16.25 -13.99
CA THR A 79 4.21 16.35 -12.55
C THR A 79 5.63 16.79 -12.23
N LYS A 80 6.60 16.56 -13.13
CA LYS A 80 8.03 16.84 -12.90
C LYS A 80 8.39 18.28 -12.54
N ASP A 81 7.55 19.26 -12.92
CA ASP A 81 7.79 20.69 -12.68
C ASP A 81 6.96 21.21 -11.49
N ILE A 82 6.17 20.34 -10.87
CA ILE A 82 5.28 20.63 -9.73
C ILE A 82 5.79 19.97 -8.45
N ILE A 83 6.48 18.82 -8.58
CA ILE A 83 7.04 18.01 -7.50
C ILE A 83 8.54 18.29 -7.34
#